data_AF-A0A7J4PTP6-F1
#
_entry.id   AF-A0A7J4PTP6-F1
#
_cell.length_a   1.000
_cell.length_b   1.000
_cell.length_c   1.000
_cell.angle_alpha   90.00
_cell.angle_beta   90.00
_cell.angle_gamma   90.00
#
_symmetry.space_group_name_H-M   'P 1'
#
loop_
_entity.id
_entity.type
_entity.pdbx_description
1 polymer ?
#
loop_
_entity_poly.entity_id
_entity_poly.type
_entity_poly.pdbx_seq_one_letter_code
_entity_poly.pdbx_strand_id
1 'polypeptide(L)'
;MLDEIGLFDEDFFMYMEDVDLAFRARLAGWSCLYVPSANVHHVHGGTAGFGSDLSVYYGNRNVLWYAIKDFPTRLLISSLPWIVGRNLAVIPYYALRGQGWTILRSKIDALRGLLLMLRKRKEVLRKVSEKEISKHIKTWSDVRGP
;
A
#
# COMPACT_ATOMS: atom_id res chain seq x y z
N MET A 1 -9.83 -17.55 -7.04
CA MET A 1 -9.11 -16.45 -6.36
C MET A 1 -9.93 -15.17 -6.36
N LEU A 2 -10.21 -14.56 -7.51
CA LEU A 2 -10.96 -13.29 -7.57
C LEU A 2 -12.40 -13.41 -7.06
N ASP A 3 -13.08 -14.54 -7.31
CA ASP A 3 -14.41 -14.82 -6.75
C ASP A 3 -14.43 -14.87 -5.21
N GLU A 4 -13.27 -15.10 -4.60
CA GLU A 4 -13.12 -15.24 -3.15
C GLU A 4 -12.72 -13.94 -2.48
N ILE A 5 -11.81 -13.18 -3.09
CA ILE A 5 -11.23 -11.97 -2.47
C ILE A 5 -11.74 -10.66 -3.08
N GLY A 6 -12.50 -10.73 -4.18
CA GLY A 6 -12.94 -9.58 -4.96
C GLY A 6 -11.89 -9.05 -5.95
N LEU A 7 -12.31 -8.08 -6.78
CA LEU A 7 -11.47 -7.41 -7.78
C LEU A 7 -10.61 -6.29 -7.15
N PHE A 8 -10.15 -5.34 -7.96
CA PHE A 8 -9.53 -4.11 -7.47
C PHE A 8 -10.50 -3.29 -6.63
N ASP A 9 -9.95 -2.60 -5.63
CA ASP A 9 -10.71 -1.62 -4.88
C ASP A 9 -10.73 -0.29 -5.61
N GLU A 10 -11.88 0.07 -6.18
CA GLU A 10 -12.06 1.28 -6.99
C GLU A 10 -11.74 2.58 -6.25
N ASP A 11 -11.81 2.61 -4.91
CA ASP A 11 -11.48 3.83 -4.14
C ASP A 11 -9.98 4.20 -4.28
N PHE A 12 -9.12 3.21 -4.52
CA PHE A 12 -7.71 3.47 -4.79
C PHE A 12 -7.54 4.25 -6.09
N PHE A 13 -8.39 3.99 -7.10
CA PHE A 13 -8.37 4.53 -8.46
C PHE A 13 -7.09 4.22 -9.25
N MET A 14 -5.91 4.61 -8.73
CA MET A 14 -4.61 4.33 -9.33
C MET A 14 -3.51 4.25 -8.27
N TYR A 15 -2.47 3.44 -8.54
CA TYR A 15 -1.40 3.06 -7.61
C TYR A 15 -1.87 2.35 -6.34
N MET A 16 -1.19 1.26 -6.00
CA MET A 16 -1.42 0.38 -4.84
C MET A 16 -2.68 -0.49 -4.92
N GLU A 17 -3.54 -0.35 -5.93
CA GLU A 17 -4.69 -1.25 -6.15
C GLU A 17 -4.24 -2.69 -6.46
N ASP A 18 -3.11 -2.81 -7.15
CA ASP A 18 -2.44 -4.05 -7.48
C ASP A 18 -1.78 -4.68 -6.24
N VAL A 19 -1.11 -3.86 -5.43
CA VAL A 19 -0.50 -4.26 -4.16
C VAL A 19 -1.56 -4.72 -3.16
N ASP A 20 -2.66 -3.98 -3.04
CA ASP A 20 -3.84 -4.34 -2.25
C ASP A 20 -4.41 -5.70 -2.67
N LEU A 21 -4.67 -5.90 -3.97
CA LEU A 21 -5.18 -7.18 -4.47
C LEU A 21 -4.21 -8.33 -4.22
N ALA A 22 -2.92 -8.14 -4.51
CA ALA A 22 -1.90 -9.16 -4.31
C ALA A 22 -1.75 -9.53 -2.83
N PHE A 23 -1.85 -8.56 -1.93
CA PHE A 23 -1.73 -8.82 -0.50
C PHE A 23 -3.00 -9.46 0.07
N ARG A 24 -4.20 -9.05 -0.35
CA ARG A 24 -5.45 -9.77 -0.04
C ARG A 24 -5.40 -11.22 -0.50
N ALA A 25 -4.86 -11.48 -1.70
CA ALA A 25 -4.67 -12.85 -2.18
C ALA A 25 -3.77 -13.65 -1.25
N ARG A 26 -2.65 -13.06 -0.81
CA ARG A 26 -1.74 -13.70 0.15
C ARG A 26 -2.41 -13.97 1.49
N LEU A 27 -3.19 -13.02 2.02
CA LEU A 27 -3.95 -13.19 3.27
C LEU A 27 -4.99 -14.31 3.19
N ALA A 28 -5.57 -14.52 2.01
CA ALA A 28 -6.50 -15.62 1.72
C ALA A 28 -5.82 -16.96 1.42
N GLY A 29 -4.48 -17.03 1.39
CA GLY A 29 -3.72 -18.28 1.22
C GLY A 29 -3.26 -18.55 -0.21
N TRP A 30 -3.41 -17.60 -1.12
CA TRP A 30 -2.89 -17.71 -2.48
C TRP A 30 -1.40 -17.37 -2.54
N SER A 31 -0.69 -18.05 -3.44
CA SER A 31 0.73 -17.84 -3.69
C SER A 31 0.95 -16.93 -4.89
N CYS A 32 1.96 -16.06 -4.80
CA CYS A 32 2.48 -15.30 -5.95
C CYS A 32 3.79 -15.97 -6.40
N LEU A 33 3.85 -16.38 -7.66
CA LEU A 33 4.99 -17.06 -8.26
C LEU A 33 5.64 -16.16 -9.31
N TYR A 34 6.96 -16.05 -9.25
CA TYR A 34 7.76 -15.40 -10.29
C TYR A 34 8.10 -16.42 -11.38
N VAL A 35 7.77 -16.11 -12.63
CA VAL A 35 8.01 -16.98 -13.79
C VAL A 35 9.01 -16.29 -14.72
N PRO A 36 10.33 -16.56 -14.60
CA PRO A 36 11.37 -15.83 -15.33
C PRO A 36 11.32 -16.03 -16.85
N SER A 37 10.64 -17.07 -17.33
CA SER A 37 10.45 -17.30 -18.78
C SER A 37 9.34 -16.44 -19.38
N ALA A 38 8.42 -15.90 -18.58
CA ALA A 38 7.36 -15.02 -19.06
C ALA A 38 7.85 -13.56 -19.07
N ASN A 39 8.22 -13.08 -20.26
CA ASN A 39 8.78 -11.74 -20.43
C ASN A 39 7.75 -10.79 -21.05
N VAL A 40 7.57 -9.61 -20.44
CA VAL A 40 6.68 -8.53 -20.91
C VAL A 40 7.43 -7.21 -20.82
N HIS A 41 7.30 -6.37 -21.86
CA HIS A 41 7.88 -5.02 -21.86
C HIS A 41 6.91 -4.01 -21.27
N HIS A 42 7.35 -3.27 -20.25
CA HIS A 42 6.57 -2.23 -19.58
C HIS A 42 7.17 -0.85 -19.83
N VAL A 43 6.37 0.05 -20.42
CA VAL A 43 6.75 1.45 -20.60
C VAL A 43 6.36 2.23 -19.35
N HIS A 44 7.36 2.62 -18.56
CA HIS A 44 7.12 3.31 -17.30
C HIS A 44 6.59 4.74 -17.52
N GLY A 45 5.51 5.11 -16.81
CA GLY A 45 4.96 6.46 -16.84
C GLY A 45 4.11 6.80 -18.08
N GLY A 46 3.72 5.81 -18.90
CA GLY A 46 2.96 6.05 -20.13
C GLY A 46 1.60 6.75 -19.94
N THR A 47 0.91 6.52 -18.82
CA THR A 47 -0.41 7.12 -18.56
C THR A 47 -0.33 8.44 -17.81
N ALA A 48 0.34 8.45 -16.66
CA ALA A 48 0.31 9.59 -15.75
C ALA A 48 1.59 10.42 -15.75
N GLY A 49 2.64 10.00 -16.46
CA GLY A 49 3.95 10.64 -16.41
C GLY A 49 4.74 10.29 -15.14
N PHE A 50 6.06 10.29 -15.25
CA PHE A 50 6.95 10.02 -14.11
C PHE A 50 6.97 11.22 -13.15
N GLY A 51 6.64 10.97 -11.87
CA GLY A 51 6.68 12.01 -10.84
C GLY A 51 5.61 13.10 -10.97
N SER A 52 4.57 12.88 -11.79
CA SER A 52 3.47 13.83 -11.95
C SER A 52 2.68 14.03 -10.67
N ASP A 53 1.91 15.10 -10.60
CA ASP A 53 1.05 15.37 -9.44
C ASP A 53 0.03 14.25 -9.17
N LEU A 54 -0.48 13.60 -10.21
CA LEU A 54 -1.36 12.44 -10.06
C LEU A 54 -0.62 11.29 -9.37
N SER A 55 0.60 10.98 -9.83
CA SER A 55 1.42 9.91 -9.23
C SER A 55 1.80 10.19 -7.78
N VAL A 56 2.14 11.45 -7.48
CA VAL A 56 2.48 11.88 -6.13
C VAL A 56 1.25 11.84 -5.25
N TYR A 57 0.10 12.36 -5.71
CA TYR A 57 -1.12 12.38 -4.92
C TYR A 57 -1.62 10.97 -4.59
N TYR A 58 -1.92 10.15 -5.59
CA TYR A 58 -2.52 8.84 -5.38
C TYR A 58 -1.54 7.86 -4.74
N GLY A 59 -0.28 7.86 -5.18
CA GLY A 59 0.75 7.00 -4.58
C GLY A 59 0.97 7.31 -3.09
N ASN A 60 0.90 8.57 -2.67
CA ASN A 60 1.09 8.92 -1.25
C ASN A 60 -0.16 8.82 -0.39
N ARG A 61 -1.36 8.97 -0.96
CA ARG A 61 -2.63 8.74 -0.28
C ARG A 61 -2.84 7.24 -0.03
N ASN A 62 -2.65 6.44 -1.08
CA ASN A 62 -3.03 5.03 -1.10
C ASN A 62 -2.07 4.15 -0.30
N VAL A 63 -0.79 4.53 -0.13
CA VAL A 63 0.13 3.80 0.75
C VAL A 63 -0.38 3.74 2.19
N LEU A 64 -1.00 4.82 2.69
CA LEU A 64 -1.60 4.82 4.03
C LEU A 64 -2.87 3.96 4.06
N TRP A 65 -3.73 4.09 3.05
CA TRP A 65 -4.97 3.30 2.95
C TRP A 65 -4.72 1.80 2.90
N TYR A 66 -3.81 1.36 2.04
CA TYR A 66 -3.37 -0.03 1.94
C TYR A 66 -2.94 -0.60 3.30
N ALA A 67 -2.07 0.11 4.02
CA ALA A 67 -1.61 -0.35 5.32
C ALA A 67 -2.77 -0.49 6.33
N ILE A 68 -3.68 0.50 6.38
CA ILE A 68 -4.82 0.49 7.30
C ILE A 68 -5.83 -0.62 6.94
N LYS A 69 -6.12 -0.78 5.66
CA LYS A 69 -7.10 -1.74 5.16
C LYS A 69 -6.61 -3.18 5.33
N ASP A 70 -5.38 -3.48 4.91
CA ASP A 70 -4.99 -4.87 4.71
C ASP A 70 -4.09 -5.44 5.81
N PHE A 71 -3.15 -4.66 6.37
CA PHE A 71 -2.13 -5.21 7.29
C PHE A 71 -2.77 -5.91 8.48
N PRO A 72 -2.41 -7.16 8.81
CA PRO A 72 -2.84 -7.77 10.06
C PRO A 72 -2.47 -6.90 11.27
N THR A 73 -3.24 -6.94 12.35
CA THR A 73 -3.22 -5.89 13.39
C THR A 73 -1.86 -5.74 14.04
N ARG A 74 -1.19 -6.86 14.36
CA ARG A 74 0.15 -6.82 14.93
C ARG A 74 1.17 -6.22 13.97
N LEU A 75 1.08 -6.60 12.69
CA LEU A 75 1.95 -6.08 11.63
C LEU A 75 1.73 -4.58 11.41
N LEU A 76 0.48 -4.12 11.45
CA LEU A 76 0.16 -2.71 11.35
C LEU A 76 0.82 -1.93 12.49
N ILE A 77 0.64 -2.38 13.74
CA ILE A 77 1.20 -1.74 14.93
C ILE A 77 2.73 -1.71 14.86
N SER A 78 3.39 -2.83 14.54
CA SER A 78 4.86 -2.89 14.45
C SER A 78 5.43 -2.08 13.28
N SER A 79 4.61 -1.80 12.27
CA SER A 79 4.97 -0.96 11.11
C SER A 79 4.68 0.52 11.31
N LEU A 80 3.96 0.93 12.38
CA LEU A 80 3.58 2.32 12.61
C LEU A 80 4.77 3.30 12.56
N PRO A 81 5.94 3.03 13.18
CA PRO A 81 7.07 3.94 13.09
C PRO A 81 7.53 4.20 11.64
N TRP A 82 7.58 3.15 10.80
CA TRP A 82 7.93 3.27 9.39
C TRP A 82 6.86 4.01 8.59
N ILE A 83 5.58 3.69 8.83
CA ILE A 83 4.45 4.33 8.15
C ILE A 83 4.43 5.82 8.47
N VAL A 84 4.52 6.19 9.75
CA VAL A 84 4.53 7.58 10.20
C VAL A 84 5.79 8.29 9.68
N GLY A 85 6.97 7.70 9.87
CA GLY A 85 8.24 8.25 9.39
C GLY A 85 8.24 8.53 7.90
N ARG A 86 7.81 7.57 7.07
CA ARG A 86 7.65 7.75 5.62
C ARG A 86 6.67 8.88 5.31
N ASN A 87 5.49 8.89 5.95
CA ASN A 87 4.46 9.89 5.69
C ASN A 87 4.90 11.32 6.02
N LEU A 88 5.73 11.49 7.04
CA LEU A 88 6.32 12.77 7.39
C LEU A 88 7.47 13.14 6.44
N ALA A 89 8.38 12.20 6.15
CA ALA A 89 9.57 12.46 5.35
C ALA A 89 9.26 12.86 3.90
N VAL A 90 8.18 12.33 3.31
CA VAL A 90 7.79 12.68 1.93
C VAL A 90 7.28 14.11 1.78
N ILE A 91 6.79 14.75 2.86
CA ILE A 91 6.24 16.11 2.79
C ILE A 91 7.31 17.13 2.39
N PRO A 92 8.43 17.30 3.13
CA PRO A 92 9.49 18.22 2.72
C PRO A 92 10.12 17.81 1.38
N TYR A 93 10.26 16.50 1.13
CA TYR A 93 10.79 16.00 -0.13
C TYR A 93 10.01 16.49 -1.36
N TYR A 94 8.69 16.35 -1.36
CA TYR A 94 7.85 16.82 -2.47
C TYR A 94 7.60 18.33 -2.45
N ALA A 95 7.60 18.95 -1.27
CA ALA A 95 7.53 20.42 -1.17
C ALA A 95 8.72 21.10 -1.85
N LEU A 96 9.95 20.61 -1.61
CA LEU A 96 11.17 21.11 -2.25
C LEU A 96 11.20 20.88 -3.78
N ARG A 97 10.32 20.04 -4.31
CA ARG A 97 10.17 19.77 -5.74
C ARG A 97 8.99 20.52 -6.38
N GLY A 98 8.39 21.48 -5.67
CA GLY A 98 7.27 22.28 -6.17
C GLY A 98 5.90 21.61 -6.04
N GLN A 99 5.81 20.42 -5.42
CA GLN A 99 4.57 19.63 -5.29
C GLN A 99 4.02 19.67 -3.85
N GLY A 100 4.32 20.74 -3.09
CA GLY A 100 3.95 20.88 -1.68
C GLY A 100 2.44 20.79 -1.45
N TRP A 101 1.64 21.44 -2.28
CA TRP A 101 0.18 21.36 -2.18
C TRP A 101 -0.34 19.96 -2.52
N THR A 102 0.19 19.34 -3.59
CA THR A 102 -0.15 17.97 -3.99
C THR A 102 0.06 16.97 -2.85
N ILE A 103 1.24 17.00 -2.21
CA ILE A 103 1.54 16.09 -1.11
C ILE A 103 0.66 16.38 0.11
N LEU A 104 0.42 17.65 0.48
CA LEU A 104 -0.45 17.99 1.61
C LEU A 104 -1.89 17.53 1.39
N ARG A 105 -2.44 17.78 0.20
CA ARG A 105 -3.77 17.33 -0.18
C ARG A 105 -3.88 15.80 -0.10
N SER A 106 -2.86 15.07 -0.55
CA SER A 106 -2.84 13.61 -0.43
C SER A 106 -2.95 13.12 1.02
N LYS A 107 -2.31 13.81 1.97
CA LYS A 107 -2.37 13.45 3.40
C LYS A 107 -3.71 13.77 4.02
N ILE A 108 -4.27 14.94 3.72
CA ILE A 108 -5.60 15.34 4.19
C ILE A 108 -6.65 14.33 3.72
N ASP A 109 -6.65 14.00 2.43
CA ASP A 109 -7.63 13.07 1.88
C ASP A 109 -7.38 11.63 2.34
N ALA A 110 -6.13 11.25 2.60
CA ALA A 110 -5.82 9.97 3.22
C ALA A 110 -6.44 9.85 4.62
N LEU A 111 -6.35 10.90 5.44
CA LEU A 111 -6.96 10.96 6.77
C LEU A 111 -8.50 10.97 6.70
N ARG A 112 -9.08 11.71 5.76
CA ARG A 112 -10.54 11.72 5.54
C ARG A 112 -11.08 10.34 5.17
N GLY A 113 -10.33 9.58 4.36
CA GLY A 113 -10.69 8.21 3.98
C GLY A 113 -10.37 7.15 5.04
N LEU A 114 -9.81 7.50 6.19
CA LEU A 114 -9.35 6.53 7.18
C LEU A 114 -10.50 5.64 7.71
N LEU A 115 -11.64 6.24 8.01
CA LEU A 115 -12.81 5.50 8.49
C LEU A 115 -13.36 4.53 7.44
N LEU A 116 -13.29 4.91 6.16
CA LEU A 116 -13.69 4.03 5.05
C LEU A 116 -12.76 2.81 4.98
N MET A 117 -11.45 3.01 5.05
CA MET A 117 -10.48 1.91 5.05
C MET A 117 -10.61 1.01 6.28
N LEU A 118 -10.91 1.57 7.45
CA LEU A 118 -11.20 0.80 8.67
C LEU A 118 -12.47 -0.05 8.57
N ARG A 119 -13.49 0.42 7.82
CA ARG A 119 -14.69 -0.38 7.53
C ARG A 119 -14.32 -1.55 6.60
N LYS A 120 -13.66 -1.26 5.48
CA LYS A 120 -13.20 -2.25 4.50
C LYS A 120 -12.24 -3.29 5.07
N ARG A 121 -11.43 -2.91 6.06
CA ARG A 121 -10.56 -3.84 6.81
C ARG A 121 -11.29 -5.07 7.33
N LYS A 122 -12.57 -4.93 7.69
CA LYS A 122 -13.41 -6.03 8.20
C LYS A 122 -13.81 -7.03 7.12
N GLU A 123 -13.83 -6.61 5.86
CA GLU A 123 -14.21 -7.42 4.71
C GLU A 123 -13.01 -8.23 4.18
N VAL A 124 -11.79 -7.87 4.56
CA VAL A 124 -10.57 -8.59 4.14
C VAL A 124 -10.52 -9.98 4.75
N LEU A 125 -10.66 -10.99 3.89
CA LEU A 125 -10.54 -12.40 4.21
C LEU A 125 -9.11 -12.76 4.67
N ARG A 126 -8.99 -13.35 5.86
CA ARG A 126 -7.72 -13.75 6.46
C ARG A 126 -7.76 -15.23 6.82
N LYS A 127 -7.18 -16.06 5.95
CA LYS A 127 -7.03 -17.52 6.15
C LYS A 127 -5.64 -17.90 6.65
N VAL A 128 -4.63 -17.09 6.33
CA VAL A 128 -3.24 -17.32 6.72
C VAL A 128 -2.94 -16.66 8.06
N SER A 129 -2.18 -17.35 8.91
CA SER A 129 -1.76 -16.80 10.20
C SER A 129 -0.81 -15.60 10.03
N GLU A 130 -0.88 -14.63 10.94
CA GLU A 130 0.01 -13.46 10.90
C GLU A 130 1.50 -13.86 10.92
N LYS A 131 1.86 -14.94 11.62
CA LYS A 131 3.23 -15.46 11.68
C LYS A 131 3.76 -15.86 10.30
N GLU A 132 2.94 -16.49 9.48
CA GLU A 132 3.32 -16.85 8.12
C GLU A 132 3.45 -15.62 7.23
N ILE A 133 2.55 -14.64 7.37
CA ILE A 133 2.63 -13.37 6.63
C ILE A 133 3.90 -12.59 6.98
N SER A 134 4.25 -12.51 8.26
CA SER A 134 5.46 -11.81 8.72
C SER A 134 6.77 -12.38 8.16
N LYS A 135 6.81 -13.64 7.68
CA LYS A 135 8.01 -14.18 7.03
C LYS A 135 8.38 -13.43 5.74
N HIS A 136 7.41 -12.78 5.12
CA HIS A 136 7.58 -12.05 3.86
C HIS A 136 7.73 -10.54 4.05
N ILE A 137 7.60 -10.02 5.27
CA ILE A 137 7.56 -8.58 5.55
C ILE A 137 8.51 -8.26 6.70
N LYS A 138 9.46 -7.34 6.46
CA LYS A 138 10.34 -6.82 7.50
C LYS A 138 9.78 -5.51 8.05
N THR A 139 9.76 -5.37 9.37
CA THR A 139 9.25 -4.21 10.10
C THR A 139 10.29 -3.69 11.09
N TRP A 140 9.96 -2.62 11.84
CA TRP A 140 10.88 -2.05 12.84
C TRP A 140 11.27 -3.06 13.91
N SER A 141 10.37 -3.96 14.30
CA SER A 141 10.68 -5.03 15.27
C SER A 141 11.71 -6.05 14.77
N ASP A 142 11.95 -6.10 13.46
CA ASP A 142 12.94 -6.98 12.83
C ASP A 142 14.30 -6.31 12.68
N VAL A 143 14.37 -4.98 12.87
CA VAL A 143 15.62 -4.23 13.01
C VAL A 143 16.16 -4.47 14.43
N ARG A 144 16.63 -5.69 14.68
CA ARG A 144 17.60 -5.88 15.77
C ARG A 144 18.90 -5.26 15.26
N GLY A 145 19.46 -4.35 16.06
CA GLY A 145 20.78 -3.79 15.79
C GLY A 145 21.83 -4.90 15.65
N PRO A 146 22.97 -4.59 15.02
CA PRO A 146 24.10 -5.52 14.93
C PRO A 146 24.51 -6.08 16.30
#